data_AF-A0AB39ANF9-F1
#
_entry.id   AF-A0AB39ANF9-F1
#
_cell.length_a   1.000
_cell.length_b   1.000
_cell.length_c   1.000
_cell.angle_alpha   90.00
_cell.angle_beta   90.00
_cell.angle_gamma   90.00
#
_symmetry.space_group_name_H-M   'P 1'
#
loop_
_entity.id
_entity.type
_entity.pdbx_description
1 polymer ?
#
loop_
_entity_poly.entity_id
_entity_poly.type
_entity_poly.pdbx_seq_one_letter_code
_entity_poly.pdbx_strand_id
1 'polypeptide(L)'
;MKYLLSSAIILLCLATSKFIMHLLDASFPAPLPAMVLLLTLLLLGIVKEHQLAPCASPILNVMPIFFIPAGVGFIEHLGLIKSHWPFLTAVILLVPLSSLILVASLVGYFKGRANND
;
A
#
# COMPACT_ATOMS: atom_id res chain seq x y z
N MET A 1 -23.29 16.42 -6.48
CA MET A 1 -22.78 15.61 -7.61
C MET A 1 -21.28 15.31 -7.51
N LYS A 2 -20.42 16.28 -7.12
CA LYS A 2 -18.96 16.09 -7.04
C LYS A 2 -18.53 14.89 -6.17
N TYR A 3 -19.18 14.67 -5.02
CA TYR A 3 -18.95 13.50 -4.17
C TYR A 3 -19.27 12.17 -4.87
N LEU A 4 -20.41 12.08 -5.56
CA LEU A 4 -20.82 10.85 -6.24
C LEU A 4 -19.87 10.48 -7.40
N LEU A 5 -19.38 11.49 -8.12
CA LEU A 5 -18.39 11.29 -9.17
C LEU A 5 -17.05 10.84 -8.59
N SER A 6 -16.63 11.46 -7.49
CA SER A 6 -15.41 11.12 -6.75
C SER A 6 -15.41 9.66 -6.28
N SER A 7 -16.49 9.24 -5.61
CA SER A 7 -16.63 7.85 -5.17
C SER A 7 -16.77 6.88 -6.34
N ALA A 8 -17.47 7.25 -7.42
CA ALA A 8 -17.61 6.42 -8.60
C ALA A 8 -16.26 6.13 -9.27
N ILE A 9 -15.36 7.11 -9.39
CA ILE A 9 -14.02 6.90 -9.95
C ILE A 9 -13.21 5.89 -9.11
N ILE A 10 -13.21 6.09 -7.78
CA ILE A 10 -12.47 5.21 -6.86
C ILE A 10 -13.03 3.78 -6.90
N LEU A 11 -14.36 3.64 -6.87
CA LEU A 11 -15.04 2.34 -6.91
C LEU A 11 -14.89 1.65 -8.27
N LEU A 12 -14.91 2.39 -9.38
CA LEU A 12 -14.71 1.84 -10.71
C LEU A 12 -13.29 1.31 -10.87
N CYS A 13 -12.30 2.05 -10.37
CA CYS A 13 -10.92 1.58 -10.31
C CYS A 13 -10.81 0.26 -9.53
N LEU A 14 -11.40 0.21 -8.33
CA LEU A 14 -11.41 -0.99 -7.51
C LEU A 14 -12.14 -2.17 -8.18
N ALA A 15 -13.29 -1.93 -8.80
CA ALA A 15 -14.07 -2.94 -9.51
C ALA A 15 -13.28 -3.50 -10.71
N THR A 16 -12.61 -2.62 -11.46
CA THR A 16 -11.77 -2.98 -12.60
C THR A 16 -10.61 -3.85 -12.14
N SER A 17 -9.91 -3.44 -11.08
CA SER A 17 -8.83 -4.24 -10.51
C SER A 17 -9.32 -5.58 -9.96
N LYS A 18 -10.46 -5.62 -9.27
CA LYS A 18 -11.05 -6.88 -8.79
C LYS A 18 -11.37 -7.83 -9.95
N PHE A 19 -11.91 -7.31 -11.05
CA PHE A 19 -12.20 -8.08 -12.25
C PHE A 19 -10.90 -8.63 -12.86
N ILE A 20 -9.87 -7.78 -13.01
CA ILE A 20 -8.56 -8.19 -13.52
C ILE A 20 -7.94 -9.28 -12.62
N MET A 21 -7.96 -9.12 -11.30
CA MET A 21 -7.40 -10.11 -10.37
C MET A 21 -8.14 -11.45 -10.45
N HIS A 22 -9.47 -11.41 -10.63
CA HIS A 22 -10.28 -12.60 -10.82
C HIS A 22 -9.97 -13.31 -12.16
N LEU A 23 -9.65 -12.57 -13.22
CA LEU A 23 -9.25 -13.15 -14.50
C LEU A 23 -7.83 -13.75 -14.47
N LEU A 24 -6.91 -13.10 -13.76
CA LEU A 24 -5.51 -13.55 -13.63
C LEU A 24 -5.31 -14.62 -12.55
N ASP A 25 -6.35 -14.98 -11.80
CA ASP A 25 -6.30 -15.85 -10.61
C ASP A 25 -5.18 -15.44 -9.64
N ALA A 26 -5.00 -14.13 -9.50
CA ALA A 26 -3.88 -13.55 -8.77
C ALA A 26 -4.20 -13.46 -7.27
N SER A 27 -3.28 -13.93 -6.43
CA SER A 27 -3.49 -14.03 -4.98
C SER A 27 -3.40 -12.69 -4.22
N PHE A 28 -3.14 -11.56 -4.89
CA PHE A 28 -2.97 -10.27 -4.21
C PHE A 28 -4.34 -9.64 -3.86
N PRO A 29 -4.40 -8.83 -2.79
CA PRO A 29 -5.57 -8.02 -2.51
C PRO A 29 -5.87 -7.03 -3.65
N ALA A 30 -7.10 -7.06 -4.17
CA ALA A 30 -7.59 -6.14 -5.22
C ALA A 30 -7.34 -4.64 -5.00
N PRO A 31 -7.31 -4.09 -3.76
CA PRO A 31 -6.98 -2.69 -3.53
C PRO A 31 -5.58 -2.27 -4.02
N LEU A 32 -4.59 -3.17 -4.02
CA LEU A 32 -3.22 -2.87 -4.45
C LEU A 32 -3.15 -2.48 -5.94
N PRO A 33 -3.60 -3.31 -6.90
CA PRO A 33 -3.64 -2.91 -8.30
C PRO A 33 -4.59 -1.74 -8.55
N ALA A 34 -5.63 -1.53 -7.74
CA ALA A 34 -6.49 -0.36 -7.85
C ALA A 34 -5.74 0.94 -7.51
N MET A 35 -4.88 0.94 -6.49
CA MET A 35 -4.04 2.10 -6.20
C MET A 35 -3.08 2.41 -7.34
N VAL A 36 -2.47 1.37 -7.94
CA VAL A 36 -1.58 1.53 -9.10
C VAL A 36 -2.35 2.07 -10.30
N LEU A 37 -3.53 1.54 -10.59
CA LEU A 37 -4.39 2.00 -11.69
C LEU A 37 -4.84 3.44 -11.48
N LEU A 38 -5.25 3.81 -10.27
CA LEU A 38 -5.63 5.18 -9.96
C LEU A 38 -4.44 6.14 -10.13
N LEU A 39 -3.25 5.72 -9.68
CA LEU A 39 -2.01 6.48 -9.85
C LEU A 39 -1.68 6.70 -11.33
N THR A 40 -1.79 5.66 -12.17
CA THR A 40 -1.54 5.81 -13.61
C THR A 40 -2.54 6.77 -14.26
N LEU A 41 -3.83 6.69 -13.91
CA LEU A 41 -4.85 7.64 -14.38
C LEU A 41 -4.55 9.10 -13.97
N LEU A 42 -3.96 9.31 -12.80
CA LEU A 42 -3.51 10.62 -12.33
C LEU A 42 -2.30 11.11 -13.11
N LEU A 43 -1.30 10.25 -13.33
CA LEU A 43 -0.09 10.57 -14.08
C LEU A 43 -0.40 10.88 -15.56
N LEU A 44 -1.37 10.18 -16.16
CA LEU A 44 -1.85 10.46 -17.51
C LEU A 44 -2.73 11.73 -17.60
N GLY A 45 -3.11 12.33 -16.48
CA GLY A 45 -3.96 13.53 -16.44
C GLY A 45 -5.43 13.29 -16.81
N ILE A 46 -5.85 12.03 -17.01
CA ILE A 46 -7.24 11.64 -17.29
C ILE A 46 -8.12 11.98 -16.09
N VAL A 47 -7.62 11.69 -14.88
CA VAL A 47 -8.27 12.02 -13.62
C VAL A 47 -7.48 13.12 -12.91
N LYS A 48 -8.16 14.22 -12.58
CA LYS A 48 -7.56 15.31 -11.81
C LYS A 48 -7.80 15.10 -10.32
N GLU A 49 -6.82 15.46 -9.49
CA GLU A 49 -6.90 15.37 -8.03
C GLU A 49 -8.16 16.05 -7.46
N HIS A 50 -8.56 17.20 -8.00
CA HIS A 50 -9.76 17.91 -7.54
C HIS A 50 -11.07 17.11 -7.69
N GLN A 51 -11.10 16.11 -8.59
CA GLN A 51 -12.25 15.21 -8.74
C GLN A 51 -12.30 14.16 -7.63
N LEU A 52 -11.15 13.84 -7.03
CA LEU A 52 -11.00 12.83 -5.97
C LEU A 52 -11.07 13.43 -4.56
N ALA A 53 -10.63 14.68 -4.39
CA ALA A 53 -10.61 15.37 -3.11
C ALA A 53 -11.96 15.36 -2.35
N PRO A 54 -13.14 15.55 -2.98
CA PRO A 54 -14.41 15.60 -2.26
C PRO A 54 -14.70 14.34 -1.44
N CYS A 55 -14.44 13.14 -1.96
CA CYS A 55 -14.63 11.91 -1.19
C CYS A 55 -13.37 11.46 -0.45
N ALA A 56 -12.18 11.67 -1.00
CA ALA A 56 -10.94 11.18 -0.40
C ALA A 56 -10.55 11.96 0.86
N SER A 57 -10.61 13.30 0.84
CA SER A 57 -10.15 14.14 1.95
C SER A 57 -10.81 13.84 3.30
N PRO A 58 -12.14 13.68 3.43
CA PRO A 58 -12.74 13.34 4.72
C PRO A 58 -12.33 11.96 5.22
N ILE A 59 -12.22 10.96 4.31
CA ILE A 59 -11.80 9.59 4.65
C ILE A 59 -10.35 9.57 5.12
N LEU A 60 -9.47 10.32 4.45
CA LEU A 60 -8.07 10.45 4.81
C LEU A 60 -7.89 11.17 6.15
N ASN A 61 -8.71 12.18 6.45
CA ASN A 61 -8.67 12.86 7.75
C ASN A 61 -9.03 11.93 8.92
N VAL A 62 -9.94 10.98 8.71
CA VAL A 62 -10.33 9.99 9.73
C VAL A 62 -9.58 8.66 9.59
N MET A 63 -8.55 8.60 8.73
CA MET A 63 -7.77 7.39 8.47
C MET A 63 -7.25 6.67 9.74
N PRO A 64 -6.80 7.38 10.81
CA PRO A 64 -6.40 6.76 12.07
C PRO A 64 -7.42 5.78 12.66
N ILE A 65 -8.72 6.02 12.47
CA ILE A 65 -9.80 5.17 13.01
C ILE A 65 -9.76 3.77 12.39
N PHE A 66 -9.38 3.63 11.12
CA PHE A 66 -9.27 2.33 10.45
C PHE A 66 -8.10 1.48 10.97
N PHE A 67 -7.16 2.06 11.72
CA PHE A 67 -6.09 1.31 12.38
C PHE A 67 -6.49 0.78 13.76
N ILE A 68 -7.60 1.25 14.34
CA ILE A 68 -8.07 0.78 15.66
C ILE A 68 -8.33 -0.74 15.67
N PRO A 69 -9.02 -1.35 14.68
CA PRO A 69 -9.23 -2.80 14.65
C PRO A 69 -7.92 -3.60 14.62
N ALA A 70 -6.94 -3.14 13.83
CA ALA A 70 -5.61 -3.76 13.81
C ALA A 70 -4.92 -3.64 15.18
N GLY A 71 -5.05 -2.48 15.84
CA GLY A 71 -4.57 -2.24 17.20
C GLY A 71 -5.17 -3.19 18.24
N VAL A 72 -6.49 -3.37 18.21
CA VAL A 72 -7.20 -4.27 19.13
C VAL A 72 -6.75 -5.72 18.96
N GLY A 73 -6.47 -6.16 17.73
CA GLY A 73 -5.89 -7.49 17.48
C GLY A 73 -4.53 -7.71 18.16
N PHE A 74 -3.68 -6.68 18.25
CA PHE A 74 -2.45 -6.78 19.04
C PHE A 74 -2.72 -6.90 20.54
N ILE A 75 -3.72 -6.17 21.05
CA ILE A 75 -4.10 -6.18 22.46
C ILE A 75 -4.58 -7.59 22.87
N GLU A 76 -5.36 -8.25 22.02
CA GLU A 76 -5.84 -9.62 22.25
C GLU A 76 -4.70 -10.64 22.40
N HIS A 77 -3.57 -10.40 21.71
CA HIS A 77 -2.42 -11.30 21.70
C HIS A 77 -1.20 -10.79 22.49
N LEU A 78 -1.39 -9.86 23.44
CA LEU A 78 -0.29 -9.31 24.25
C LEU A 78 0.50 -10.37 25.02
N GLY A 79 -0.15 -11.46 25.45
CA GLY A 79 0.53 -12.58 26.10
C GLY A 79 1.59 -13.24 25.20
N LEU A 80 1.25 -13.47 23.93
CA LEU A 80 2.16 -14.04 22.94
C LEU A 80 3.32 -13.09 22.62
N ILE A 81 3.00 -11.79 22.51
CA ILE A 81 4.00 -10.73 22.29
C ILE A 81 4.98 -10.66 23.45
N LYS A 82 4.51 -10.71 24.71
CA LYS A 82 5.39 -10.73 25.89
C LYS A 82 6.29 -11.95 25.92
N SER A 83 5.77 -13.12 25.57
CA SER A 83 6.54 -14.37 25.56
C SER A 83 7.65 -14.38 24.48
N HIS A 84 7.42 -13.71 23.35
CA HIS A 84 8.34 -13.74 22.20
C HIS A 84 8.96 -12.37 21.88
N TRP A 85 8.94 -11.45 22.84
CA TRP A 85 9.40 -10.08 22.62
C TRP A 85 10.83 -9.96 22.05
N PRO A 86 11.85 -10.76 22.47
CA PRO A 86 13.19 -10.60 21.92
C PRO A 86 13.29 -11.11 20.48
N PHE A 87 12.50 -12.12 20.12
CA PHE A 87 12.43 -12.63 18.76
C PHE A 87 11.69 -11.65 17.85
N LEU A 88 10.56 -11.09 18.29
CA LEU A 88 9.81 -10.09 17.54
C LEU A 88 10.65 -8.84 17.26
N THR A 89 11.37 -8.32 18.26
CA THR A 89 12.22 -7.14 18.06
C THR A 89 13.36 -7.41 17.09
N ALA A 90 14.00 -8.58 17.19
CA ALA A 90 15.02 -8.99 16.23
C ALA A 90 14.47 -9.05 14.80
N VAL A 91 13.31 -9.67 14.59
CA VAL A 91 12.67 -9.77 13.25
C VAL A 91 12.29 -8.39 12.70
N ILE A 92 11.65 -7.54 13.52
CA ILE A 92 11.20 -6.20 13.12
C ILE A 92 12.38 -5.31 12.69
N LEU A 93 13.56 -5.49 13.30
CA LEU A 93 14.73 -4.70 12.96
C LEU A 93 15.55 -5.36 11.85
N LEU A 94 15.98 -6.60 12.04
CA LEU A 94 16.93 -7.26 11.14
C LEU A 94 16.36 -7.52 9.76
N VAL A 95 15.07 -7.86 9.62
CA VAL A 95 14.49 -8.17 8.30
C VAL A 95 14.42 -6.93 7.40
N PRO A 96 13.86 -5.78 7.84
CA PRO A 96 13.87 -4.57 7.01
C PRO A 96 15.28 -4.03 6.77
N LEU A 97 16.16 -4.04 7.79
CA LEU A 97 17.54 -3.56 7.65
C LEU A 97 18.31 -4.39 6.62
N SER A 98 18.26 -5.72 6.72
CA SER A 98 18.93 -6.61 5.77
C SER A 98 18.36 -6.45 4.36
N SER A 99 17.03 -6.37 4.22
CA SER A 99 16.38 -6.11 2.91
C SER A 99 16.84 -4.79 2.31
N LEU A 100 16.89 -3.72 3.11
CA LEU A 100 17.31 -2.39 2.65
C LEU A 100 18.77 -2.40 2.20
N ILE A 101 19.67 -2.97 3.02
CA ILE A 101 21.10 -3.08 2.70
C ILE A 101 21.29 -3.89 1.42
N LEU A 102 20.63 -5.03 1.31
CA LEU A 102 20.79 -5.94 0.17
C LEU A 102 20.31 -5.29 -1.14
N VAL A 103 19.14 -4.64 -1.13
CA VAL A 103 18.64 -3.88 -2.30
C VAL A 103 19.55 -2.71 -2.62
N ALA A 104 20.01 -1.95 -1.63
CA ALA A 104 20.91 -0.82 -1.85
C ALA A 104 22.26 -1.25 -2.44
N SER A 105 22.86 -2.33 -1.94
CA SER A 105 24.11 -2.89 -2.46
C SER A 105 23.95 -3.44 -3.87
N LEU A 106 22.85 -4.14 -4.18
CA LEU A 106 22.58 -4.62 -5.52
C LEU A 106 22.44 -3.47 -6.52
N VAL A 107 21.60 -2.48 -6.21
CA VAL A 107 21.41 -1.30 -7.07
C VAL A 107 22.71 -0.51 -7.23
N GLY A 108 23.49 -0.36 -6.16
CA GLY A 108 24.81 0.28 -6.20
C GLY A 108 25.80 -0.46 -7.10
N TYR A 109 25.81 -1.80 -7.04
CA TYR A 109 26.63 -2.63 -7.92
C TYR A 109 26.24 -2.48 -9.40
N PHE A 110 24.95 -2.53 -9.73
CA PHE A 110 24.48 -2.36 -11.12
C PHE A 110 24.75 -0.94 -11.65
N LYS A 111 24.56 0.09 -10.81
CA LYS A 111 24.81 1.49 -11.21
C LYS A 111 26.32 1.79 -11.33
N GLY A 112 27.15 1.19 -10.47
CA GLY A 112 28.61 1.27 -10.57
C GLY A 112 29.15 0.60 -11.84
N ARG A 113 28.48 -0.44 -12.35
CA ARG A 113 28.86 -1.08 -13.61
C ARG A 113 28.51 -0.21 -14.83
N ALA A 114 27.36 0.46 -14.83
CA ALA A 114 26.93 1.34 -15.93
C ALA A 114 27.69 2.68 -16.03
N ASN A 115 28.48 3.05 -15.02
CA ASN A 115 29.30 4.27 -15.01
C ASN A 115 30.78 4.01 -15.35
N ASN A 116 31.16 2.73 -15.54
CA ASN A 116 32.51 2.33 -15.94
C ASN A 116 32.57 1.83 -17.40
N ASP A 117 31.45 1.94 -18.13
CA ASP A 117 31.35 1.82 -19.59
C ASP A 117 31.21 3.23 -20.20
#